data_AF-A0A7T8AQ32-F1
#
_entry.id   AF-A0A7T8AQ32-F1
#
_cell.length_a   1.000
_cell.length_b   1.000
_cell.length_c   1.000
_cell.angle_alpha   90.00
_cell.angle_beta   90.00
_cell.angle_gamma   90.00
#
_symmetry.space_group_name_H-M   'P 1'
#
loop_
_entity.id
_entity.type
_entity.pdbx_description
1 polymer ?
#
loop_
_entity_poly.entity_id
_entity_poly.type
_entity_poly.pdbx_seq_one_letter_code
_entity_poly.pdbx_strand_id
1 'polypeptide(L)'
;MKDFFLNFTKIVETNPRIYWSIIFGIAACLLLFVAEIVHVDQVISALNTKDRQILNTALEPITQKYQWSRILVMVMAIVWANWEYLKAKKKLGLSR
;
A
#
# COMPACT_ATOMS: atom_id res chain seq x y z
N MET A 1 19.38 -18.19 -8.24
CA MET A 1 18.97 -16.77 -8.41
C MET A 1 18.65 -16.41 -9.86
N LYS A 2 19.47 -16.80 -10.86
CA LYS A 2 19.17 -16.56 -12.29
C LYS A 2 17.82 -17.13 -12.74
N ASP A 3 17.50 -18.37 -12.38
CA ASP A 3 16.23 -19.00 -12.77
C ASP A 3 15.01 -18.35 -12.11
N PHE A 4 15.17 -17.77 -10.92
CA PHE A 4 14.12 -17.00 -10.26
C PHE A 4 13.80 -15.73 -11.05
N PHE A 5 14.82 -14.96 -11.44
CA PHE A 5 14.62 -13.75 -12.25
C PHE A 5 14.05 -14.07 -13.63
N LEU A 6 14.55 -15.10 -14.33
CA LEU A 6 14.03 -15.50 -15.64
C LEU A 6 12.56 -15.94 -15.57
N ASN A 7 12.20 -16.73 -14.56
CA ASN A 7 10.81 -17.14 -14.35
C ASN A 7 9.93 -15.97 -13.90
N PHE A 8 10.44 -15.07 -13.06
CA PHE A 8 9.73 -13.88 -12.62
C PHE A 8 9.43 -12.94 -13.78
N THR A 9 10.42 -12.64 -14.62
CA THR A 9 10.23 -11.81 -15.82
C THR A 9 9.18 -12.42 -16.75
N LYS A 10 9.27 -13.74 -17.01
CA LYS A 10 8.28 -14.44 -17.86
C LYS A 10 6.87 -14.41 -17.27
N ILE A 11 6.73 -14.57 -15.96
CA ILE A 11 5.44 -14.51 -15.25
C ILE A 11 4.85 -13.09 -15.28
N VAL A 12 5.67 -12.08 -15.03
CA VAL A 12 5.26 -10.67 -15.03
C VAL A 12 4.87 -10.21 -16.44
N GLU A 13 5.61 -10.65 -17.46
CA GLU A 13 5.32 -10.36 -18.86
C GLU A 13 4.03 -11.04 -19.35
N THR A 14 3.73 -12.24 -18.84
CA THR A 14 2.53 -12.99 -19.23
C THR A 14 1.28 -12.59 -18.42
N ASN A 15 1.43 -12.04 -17.21
CA ASN A 15 0.31 -11.75 -16.32
C ASN A 15 0.24 -10.26 -15.92
N PRO A 16 -0.50 -9.42 -16.68
CA PRO A 16 -0.62 -7.99 -16.41
C PRO A 16 -1.29 -7.69 -15.05
N ARG A 17 -1.92 -8.67 -14.41
CA ARG A 17 -2.52 -8.52 -13.07
C ARG A 17 -1.49 -8.24 -11.98
N ILE A 18 -0.26 -8.74 -12.14
CA ILE A 18 0.81 -8.50 -11.16
C ILE A 18 1.19 -7.01 -11.17
N TYR A 19 1.34 -6.41 -12.36
CA TYR A 19 1.54 -4.96 -12.51
C TYR A 19 0.40 -4.14 -11.91
N TRP A 20 -0.83 -4.56 -12.14
CA TRP A 20 -2.01 -3.91 -11.55
C TRP A 20 -1.99 -3.92 -10.02
N SER A 21 -1.49 -4.99 -9.38
CA SER A 21 -1.38 -5.03 -7.92
C SER A 21 -0.40 -4.00 -7.35
N ILE A 22 0.71 -3.75 -8.07
CA ILE A 22 1.70 -2.74 -7.67
C ILE A 22 1.11 -1.34 -7.85
N ILE A 23 0.49 -1.06 -9.00
CA ILE A 23 -0.15 0.23 -9.29
C ILE A 23 -1.26 0.51 -8.28
N PHE A 24 -2.10 -0.49 -7.99
CA PHE A 24 -3.15 -0.38 -7.00
C PHE A 24 -2.60 -0.10 -5.60
N GLY A 25 -1.54 -0.79 -5.17
CA GLY A 25 -0.89 -0.56 -3.88
C GLY A 25 -0.35 0.86 -3.74
N ILE A 26 0.30 1.38 -4.78
CA ILE A 26 0.82 2.76 -4.81
C ILE A 26 -0.34 3.77 -4.78
N ALA A 27 -1.34 3.60 -5.64
CA ALA A 27 -2.48 4.50 -5.71
C ALA A 27 -3.27 4.53 -4.38
N ALA A 28 -3.49 3.38 -3.76
CA ALA A 28 -4.16 3.28 -2.46
C ALA A 28 -3.35 3.96 -1.34
N CYS A 29 -2.02 3.82 -1.34
CA CYS A 29 -1.17 4.55 -0.39
C CYS A 29 -1.25 6.07 -0.58
N LEU A 30 -1.28 6.54 -1.83
CA LEU A 30 -1.44 7.96 -2.14
C LEU A 30 -2.80 8.50 -1.69
N LEU A 31 -3.88 7.75 -1.92
CA LEU A 31 -5.22 8.14 -1.45
C LEU A 31 -5.29 8.23 0.07
N LEU A 32 -4.65 7.29 0.79
CA LEU A 32 -4.53 7.36 2.25
C LEU A 32 -3.70 8.57 2.72
N PHE A 33 -2.80 9.09 1.88
CA PHE A 33 -2.07 10.32 2.18
C PHE A 33 -2.95 11.56 2.03
N VAL A 34 -3.70 11.65 0.93
CA VAL A 34 -4.66 12.74 0.71
C VAL A 34 -5.73 12.74 1.81
N ALA A 35 -6.26 11.58 2.16
CA ALA A 35 -7.27 11.45 3.21
C ALA A 35 -6.74 11.87 4.60
N GLU A 36 -5.48 11.56 4.92
CA GLU A 36 -4.85 12.02 6.16
C GLU A 36 -4.81 13.56 6.20
N ILE A 37 -4.34 14.21 5.13
CA ILE A 37 -4.23 15.67 5.07
C ILE A 37 -5.59 16.34 5.28
N VAL A 38 -6.64 15.85 4.62
CA VAL A 38 -7.99 16.40 4.77
C VAL A 38 -8.52 16.22 6.20
N HIS A 39 -8.29 15.08 6.83
CA HIS A 39 -8.70 14.85 8.21
C HIS A 39 -7.95 15.77 9.19
N VAL A 40 -6.64 15.94 8.99
CA VAL A 40 -5.81 16.85 9.77
C VAL A 40 -6.36 18.27 9.67
N ASP A 41 -6.65 18.74 8.45
CA ASP A 41 -7.21 20.09 8.22
C ASP A 41 -8.57 20.31 8.90
N GLN A 42 -9.46 19.30 8.84
CA GLN A 42 -10.74 19.34 9.54
C GLN A 42 -10.58 19.44 11.06
N VAL A 43 -9.63 18.70 11.63
CA VAL A 43 -9.36 18.71 13.08
C VAL A 43 -8.75 20.03 13.51
N ILE A 44 -7.84 20.60 12.71
CA ILE A 44 -7.27 21.93 12.95
C ILE A 44 -8.37 23.00 12.95
N SER A 45 -9.27 22.95 11.95
CA SER A 45 -10.40 23.87 11.83
C SER A 45 -11.39 23.71 13.00
N ALA A 46 -11.66 22.48 13.44
CA ALA A 46 -12.56 22.18 14.53
C ALA A 46 -12.03 22.59 15.92
N LEU A 47 -10.72 22.40 16.18
CA LEU A 47 -10.11 22.78 17.45
C LEU A 47 -10.00 24.30 17.61
N ASN A 48 -9.93 25.04 16.50
CA ASN A 48 -9.84 26.52 16.44
C ASN A 48 -8.88 27.12 17.49
N THR A 49 -7.75 26.42 17.73
CA THR A 49 -6.77 26.80 18.75
C THR A 49 -5.40 26.92 18.10
N LYS A 50 -4.61 27.91 18.56
CA LYS A 50 -3.22 28.12 18.11
C LYS A 50 -2.21 27.34 18.94
N ASP A 51 -2.67 26.65 19.99
CA ASP A 51 -1.82 25.88 20.86
C ASP A 51 -1.36 24.59 20.18
N ARG A 52 -0.09 24.60 19.73
CA ARG A 52 0.54 23.46 19.05
C ARG A 52 0.59 22.21 19.92
N GLN A 53 0.62 22.34 21.23
CA GLN A 53 0.75 21.21 22.14
C GLN A 53 -0.57 20.41 22.17
N ILE A 54 -1.69 21.12 22.22
CA ILE A 54 -3.04 20.53 22.16
C ILE A 54 -3.31 19.95 20.77
N LEU A 55 -2.93 20.67 19.70
CA LEU A 55 -3.05 20.18 18.32
C LEU A 55 -2.29 18.86 18.12
N ASN A 56 -1.02 18.80 18.52
CA ASN A 56 -0.19 17.61 18.32
C ASN A 56 -0.76 16.40 19.08
N THR A 57 -1.25 16.60 20.29
CA THR A 57 -1.87 15.53 21.09
C THR A 57 -3.15 14.99 20.44
N ALA A 58 -3.92 15.86 19.76
CA ALA A 58 -5.12 15.45 19.02
C ALA A 58 -4.79 14.79 17.67
N LEU A 59 -3.69 15.19 17.03
CA LEU A 59 -3.27 14.70 15.70
C LEU A 59 -2.47 13.40 15.76
N GLU A 60 -1.66 13.17 16.81
CA GLU A 60 -0.91 11.93 17.02
C GLU A 60 -1.73 10.64 16.78
N PRO A 61 -2.91 10.45 17.41
CA PRO A 61 -3.69 9.23 17.21
C PRO A 61 -4.25 9.11 15.78
N ILE A 62 -4.43 10.23 15.06
CA ILE A 62 -4.91 10.23 13.68
C ILE A 62 -3.78 9.81 12.75
N THR A 63 -2.64 10.46 12.86
CA THR A 63 -1.45 10.16 12.05
C THR A 63 -0.99 8.73 12.26
N GLN A 64 -1.01 8.22 13.50
CA GLN A 64 -0.65 6.83 13.80
C GLN A 64 -1.60 5.83 13.12
N LYS A 65 -2.93 6.09 13.10
CA LYS A 65 -3.90 5.24 12.40
C LYS A 65 -3.66 5.21 10.89
N TYR A 66 -3.39 6.37 10.28
CA TYR A 66 -3.11 6.45 8.84
C TYR A 66 -1.77 5.78 8.47
N GLN A 67 -0.75 5.90 9.32
CA GLN A 67 0.51 5.19 9.13
C GLN A 67 0.31 3.66 9.16
N TRP A 68 -0.44 3.14 10.13
CA TRP A 68 -0.79 1.72 10.19
C TRP A 68 -1.64 1.26 9.00
N SER A 69 -2.58 2.10 8.56
CA SER A 69 -3.39 1.84 7.37
C SER A 69 -2.52 1.68 6.12
N ARG A 70 -1.53 2.55 5.91
CA ARG A 70 -0.58 2.45 4.78
C ARG A 70 0.24 1.17 4.84
N ILE A 71 0.75 0.82 6.03
CA ILE A 71 1.49 -0.44 6.23
C ILE A 71 0.60 -1.63 5.88
N LEU A 72 -0.66 -1.65 6.34
CA LEU A 72 -1.61 -2.70 6.00
C LEU A 72 -1.87 -2.80 4.50
N VAL A 73 -2.06 -1.68 3.81
CA VAL A 73 -2.24 -1.65 2.35
C VAL A 73 -1.00 -2.18 1.63
N MET A 74 0.20 -1.78 2.05
CA MET A 74 1.45 -2.30 1.48
C MET A 74 1.58 -3.81 1.69
N VAL A 75 1.31 -4.30 2.89
CA VAL A 75 1.36 -5.74 3.20
C VAL A 75 0.33 -6.51 2.37
N MET A 76 -0.90 -6.02 2.26
CA MET A 76 -1.93 -6.63 1.43
C MET A 76 -1.53 -6.66 -0.06
N ALA A 77 -0.96 -5.58 -0.58
CA ALA A 77 -0.48 -5.53 -1.97
C ALA A 77 0.64 -6.55 -2.20
N ILE A 78 1.59 -6.68 -1.26
CA ILE A 78 2.67 -7.67 -1.34
C ILE A 78 2.11 -9.10 -1.31
N VAL A 79 1.20 -9.40 -0.38
CA VAL A 79 0.58 -10.73 -0.28
C VAL A 79 -0.19 -11.06 -1.55
N TRP A 80 -0.93 -10.09 -2.09
CA TRP A 80 -1.68 -10.26 -3.34
C TRP A 80 -0.76 -10.50 -4.54
N ALA A 81 0.32 -9.74 -4.67
CA ALA A 81 1.31 -9.92 -5.72
C ALA A 81 1.97 -11.31 -5.65
N ASN A 82 2.33 -11.77 -4.44
CA ASN A 82 2.87 -13.10 -4.23
C ASN A 82 1.86 -14.20 -4.58
N TRP A 83 0.58 -13.99 -4.26
CA TRP A 83 -0.46 -14.95 -4.59
C TRP A 83 -0.72 -15.06 -6.09
N GLU A 84 -0.81 -13.94 -6.81
CA GLU A 84 -0.90 -13.92 -8.28
C GLU A 84 0.37 -14.52 -8.93
N TYR A 85 1.54 -14.28 -8.36
CA TYR A 85 2.79 -14.92 -8.80
C TYR A 85 2.74 -16.44 -8.66
N LEU A 86 2.34 -16.97 -7.50
CA LEU A 86 2.22 -18.41 -7.27
C LEU A 86 1.16 -19.05 -8.18
N LYS A 87 0.05 -18.35 -8.40
CA LYS A 87 -1.03 -18.79 -9.30
C LYS A 87 -0.56 -18.85 -10.75
N ALA A 88 0.15 -17.83 -11.21
CA ALA A 88 0.74 -17.79 -12.55
C ALA A 88 1.82 -18.86 -12.73
N LYS A 89 2.67 -19.07 -11.70
CA LYS A 89 3.69 -20.13 -11.69
C LYS A 89 3.06 -21.52 -11.85
N LYS A 90 1.96 -21.80 -11.11
CA LYS A 90 1.20 -23.05 -11.26
C LYS A 90 0.59 -23.20 -12.65
N LYS A 91 -0.01 -22.14 -13.20
CA LYS A 91 -0.66 -22.15 -14.53
C LYS A 91 0.34 -22.41 -15.66
N LEU A 92 1.56 -21.91 -15.54
CA LEU A 92 2.62 -22.07 -16.53
C LEU A 92 3.37 -23.41 -16.40
N GLY A 93 2.98 -24.29 -15.46
CA GLY A 93 3.64 -25.58 -15.27
C GLY A 93 5.12 -25.47 -14.88
N LEU A 94 5.55 -24.30 -14.38
CA LEU A 94 6.92 -24.03 -13.93
C LEU A 94 7.13 -24.67 -12.55
N SER A 95 7.02 -25.99 -12.51
CA SER A 95 7.32 -26.85 -11.37
C SER A 95 8.73 -27.42 -11.55
N ARG A 96 9.71 -26.66 -11.08
CA ARG A 96 10.93 -27.18 -10.46
C ARG A 96 11.47 -26.12 -9.49
#